data_AF-A0A1I5JMG0-F1
#
_entry.id   AF-A0A1I5JMG0-F1
#
_cell.length_a   1.000
_cell.length_b   1.000
_cell.length_c   1.000
_cell.angle_alpha   90.00
_cell.angle_beta   90.00
_cell.angle_gamma   90.00
#
_symmetry.space_group_name_H-M   'P 1'
#
loop_
_entity.id
_entity.type
_entity.pdbx_description
1 polymer ?
#
loop_
_entity_poly.entity_id
_entity_poly.type
_entity_poly.pdbx_seq_one_letter_code
_entity_poly.pdbx_strand_id
1 'polypeptide(L)'
;MGGNGASKHYHDYSLDIYSGDRFNQVGTIGNNKVVSSSVNDNTSIPMNSFTSTMYYITSPDNPNQIVAIAFYSGRTHKIVKSIDLIFDKSGNLVPFKEIKRKGKVHKVGTHTHKWPGNKEKGNVGRKAHDKNNFYEPTKADMKFIKKALKYNKEHQK
;
A
#
# COMPACT_ATOMS: atom_id res chain seq x y z
N MET A 1 35.33 -13.43 -0.14
CA MET A 1 34.14 -13.08 -0.94
C MET A 1 32.92 -13.26 -0.06
N GLY A 2 32.15 -12.19 0.21
CA GLY A 2 31.01 -12.27 1.12
C GLY A 2 30.37 -10.89 1.33
N GLY A 3 29.99 -10.24 0.24
CA GLY A 3 29.30 -8.96 0.28
C GLY A 3 27.79 -9.14 0.21
N ASN A 4 27.10 -8.34 1.03
CA ASN A 4 25.79 -7.75 0.79
C ASN A 4 24.59 -8.66 0.48
N GLY A 5 23.74 -8.79 1.50
CA GLY A 5 22.31 -8.99 1.33
C GLY A 5 21.58 -8.26 2.45
N ALA A 6 21.76 -6.94 2.57
CA ALA A 6 20.95 -6.13 3.46
C ALA A 6 19.48 -6.38 3.13
N SER A 7 18.79 -7.15 3.98
CA SER A 7 17.35 -7.24 3.90
C SER A 7 16.86 -5.80 4.03
N LYS A 8 16.09 -5.30 3.05
CA LYS A 8 15.39 -4.03 3.22
C LYS A 8 14.40 -4.26 4.36
N HIS A 9 14.85 -4.00 5.58
CA HIS A 9 14.04 -4.09 6.77
C HIS A 9 12.88 -3.12 6.57
N TYR A 10 11.66 -3.63 6.51
CA TYR A 10 10.47 -2.80 6.67
C TYR A 10 10.56 -2.27 8.10
N HIS A 11 11.04 -1.04 8.24
CA HIS A 11 11.13 -0.38 9.54
C HIS A 11 9.72 -0.11 10.04
N ASP A 12 9.47 -0.47 11.30
CA ASP A 12 8.17 -0.44 11.99
C ASP A 12 7.67 1.02 12.16
N TYR A 13 7.24 1.65 11.07
CA TYR A 13 6.71 3.01 11.12
C TYR A 13 5.23 2.95 11.50
N SER A 14 4.93 3.32 12.74
CA SER A 14 3.57 3.68 13.14
C SER A 14 3.30 5.13 12.77
N LEU A 15 2.27 5.36 11.95
CA LEU A 15 1.89 6.69 11.50
C LEU A 15 1.42 7.60 12.65
N ASP A 16 0.98 7.03 13.77
CA ASP A 16 0.47 7.80 14.91
C ASP A 16 1.51 8.06 16.02
N ILE A 17 2.74 7.53 15.90
CA ILE A 17 3.83 7.74 16.89
C ILE A 17 5.09 8.33 16.25
N TYR A 18 5.37 8.03 14.97
CA TYR A 18 6.59 8.47 14.27
C TYR A 18 6.28 9.33 13.04
N SER A 19 5.22 10.15 13.11
CA SER A 19 4.71 10.95 11.99
C SER A 19 5.61 12.09 11.52
N GLY A 20 6.74 12.36 12.18
CA GLY A 20 7.47 13.64 12.06
C GLY A 20 7.66 14.13 10.62
N ASP A 21 8.24 13.30 9.74
CA ASP A 21 8.67 13.79 8.42
C ASP A 21 8.24 12.92 7.23
N ARG A 22 7.73 11.70 7.46
CA ARG A 22 7.52 10.71 6.39
C ARG A 22 6.11 10.64 5.82
N PHE A 23 5.10 10.91 6.63
CA PHE A 23 3.71 10.82 6.21
C PHE A 23 2.93 12.02 6.71
N ASN A 24 2.41 12.80 5.78
CA ASN A 24 1.58 13.96 6.08
C ASN A 24 0.12 13.62 5.79
N GLN A 25 -0.76 13.83 6.78
CA GLN A 25 -2.20 13.74 6.50
C GLN A 25 -2.60 14.91 5.61
N VAL A 26 -3.19 14.61 4.46
CA VAL A 26 -3.63 15.61 3.47
C VAL A 26 -5.15 15.69 3.32
N GLY A 27 -5.88 14.78 3.98
CA GLY A 27 -7.34 14.80 3.93
C GLY A 27 -7.99 13.54 4.54
N THR A 28 -9.28 13.36 4.24
CA THR A 28 -10.06 12.19 4.68
C THR A 28 -11.04 11.76 3.60
N ILE A 29 -11.28 10.45 3.45
CA ILE A 29 -12.34 9.88 2.61
C ILE A 29 -13.29 9.09 3.51
N GLY A 30 -14.46 9.69 3.79
CA GLY A 30 -15.31 9.23 4.90
C GLY A 30 -14.54 9.31 6.22
N ASN A 31 -14.50 8.21 6.98
CA ASN A 31 -13.82 8.16 8.27
C ASN A 31 -12.33 7.73 8.18
N ASN A 32 -11.75 7.68 6.98
CA ASN A 32 -10.41 7.13 6.77
C ASN A 32 -9.44 8.22 6.31
N LYS A 33 -8.21 8.23 6.84
CA LYS A 33 -7.22 9.25 6.51
C LYS A 33 -6.64 9.06 5.11
N VAL A 34 -6.36 10.18 4.45
CA VAL A 34 -5.50 10.26 3.26
C VAL A 34 -4.16 10.81 3.70
N VAL A 35 -3.10 10.10 3.36
CA VAL A 35 -1.73 10.44 3.72
C VAL A 35 -0.86 10.52 2.47
N SER A 36 -0.03 11.55 2.40
CA SER A 36 1.04 11.65 1.42
C SER A 36 2.35 11.18 2.04
N SER A 37 3.07 10.33 1.31
CA SER A 37 4.43 9.92 1.66
C SER A 37 5.42 10.98 1.18
N SER A 38 6.44 11.34 1.98
CA SER A 38 7.56 12.20 1.52
C SER A 38 8.68 11.40 0.85
N VAL A 39 8.52 10.09 0.71
CA VAL A 39 9.49 9.19 0.08
C VAL A 39 8.90 8.54 -1.17
N ASN A 40 9.66 8.58 -2.28
CA ASN A 40 9.25 8.19 -3.63
C ASN A 40 9.13 6.67 -3.84
N ASP A 41 9.33 5.88 -2.79
CA ASP A 41 9.23 4.43 -2.86
C ASP A 41 7.83 3.95 -2.45
N ASN A 42 7.18 3.21 -3.35
CA ASN A 42 5.95 2.42 -3.10
C ASN A 42 6.08 1.42 -1.92
N THR A 43 7.26 1.30 -1.31
CA THR A 43 7.53 0.47 -0.12
C THR A 43 7.21 1.15 1.21
N SER A 44 6.79 2.41 1.20
CA SER A 44 6.55 3.18 2.42
C SER A 44 5.08 3.11 2.79
N ILE A 45 4.63 1.91 3.12
CA ILE A 45 3.31 1.72 3.71
C ILE A 45 3.50 1.73 5.23
N PRO A 46 2.76 2.60 5.97
CA PRO A 46 2.80 2.59 7.42
C PRO A 46 2.43 1.21 7.97
N MET A 47 3.19 0.74 8.95
CA MET A 47 3.05 -0.62 9.48
C MET A 47 2.03 -0.68 10.62
N ASN A 48 1.80 0.44 11.30
CA ASN A 48 0.82 0.53 12.37
C ASN A 48 -0.07 1.77 12.22
N SER A 49 -1.34 1.62 12.60
CA SER A 49 -2.33 2.67 12.77
C SER A 49 -3.17 2.41 14.02
N PHE A 50 -3.10 3.35 14.96
CA PHE A 50 -3.86 3.40 16.21
C PHE A 50 -5.17 4.16 16.06
N THR A 51 -5.28 5.05 15.07
CA THR A 51 -6.41 5.97 14.92
C THR A 51 -7.30 5.67 13.72
N SER A 52 -6.92 4.74 12.84
CA SER A 52 -7.71 4.41 11.66
C SER A 52 -7.53 2.96 11.23
N THR A 53 -8.57 2.40 10.64
CA THR A 53 -8.52 1.02 10.12
C THR A 53 -8.05 0.95 8.67
N MET A 54 -7.95 2.10 7.99
CA MET A 54 -7.54 2.18 6.59
C MET A 54 -6.91 3.53 6.28
N TYR A 55 -5.86 3.50 5.45
CA TYR A 55 -5.21 4.69 4.89
C TYR A 55 -5.17 4.65 3.37
N TYR A 56 -5.41 5.80 2.75
CA TYR A 56 -5.13 6.05 1.34
C TYR A 56 -3.78 6.74 1.23
N ILE A 57 -2.89 6.21 0.39
CA ILE A 57 -1.51 6.68 0.27
C ILE A 57 -1.31 7.31 -1.10
N THR A 58 -0.83 8.55 -1.14
CA THR A 58 -0.56 9.29 -2.38
C THR A 58 0.93 9.34 -2.70
N SER A 59 1.25 9.58 -3.97
CA SER A 59 2.64 9.79 -4.42
C SER A 59 3.19 11.12 -3.85
N PRO A 60 4.46 11.19 -3.44
CA PRO A 60 5.12 12.46 -3.10
C PRO A 60 5.09 13.45 -4.26
N ASP A 61 5.40 12.97 -5.47
CA ASP A 61 5.50 13.80 -6.67
C ASP A 61 4.11 14.19 -7.22
N ASN A 62 3.07 13.47 -6.79
CA ASN A 62 1.70 13.71 -7.19
C ASN A 62 0.75 13.37 -6.03
N PRO A 63 0.51 14.31 -5.09
CA PRO A 63 -0.42 14.11 -3.99
C PRO A 63 -1.86 13.89 -4.46
N ASN A 64 -2.14 14.22 -5.73
CA ASN A 64 -3.41 13.96 -6.39
C ASN A 64 -3.46 12.58 -7.07
N GLN A 65 -2.58 11.66 -6.70
CA GLN A 65 -2.60 10.29 -7.20
C GLN A 65 -2.43 9.32 -6.03
N ILE A 66 -3.52 8.64 -5.68
CA ILE A 66 -3.49 7.53 -4.73
C ILE A 66 -2.75 6.36 -5.39
N VAL A 67 -1.63 5.94 -4.79
CA VAL A 67 -0.76 4.86 -5.28
C VAL A 67 -0.92 3.57 -4.46
N ALA A 68 -1.43 3.66 -3.23
CA ALA A 68 -1.71 2.48 -2.42
C ALA A 68 -2.87 2.69 -1.44
N ILE A 69 -3.44 1.58 -0.96
CA ILE A 69 -4.44 1.55 0.11
C ILE A 69 -3.97 0.54 1.16
N ALA A 70 -3.82 0.97 2.40
CA ALA A 70 -3.38 0.13 3.51
C ALA A 70 -4.53 -0.16 4.48
N PHE A 71 -4.63 -1.39 4.97
CA PHE A 71 -5.66 -1.84 5.91
C PHE A 71 -5.02 -2.31 7.20
N TYR A 72 -5.59 -1.90 8.33
CA TYR A 72 -5.08 -2.17 9.66
C TYR A 72 -6.11 -2.95 10.47
N SER A 73 -5.62 -3.85 11.31
CA SER A 73 -6.43 -4.59 12.27
C SER A 73 -6.84 -3.66 13.41
N GLY A 74 -8.14 -3.52 13.65
CA GLY A 74 -8.64 -2.74 14.81
C GLY A 74 -8.25 -3.33 16.18
N ARG A 75 -7.82 -4.59 16.24
CA ARG A 75 -7.37 -5.25 17.48
C ARG A 75 -5.89 -5.06 17.77
N THR A 76 -5.06 -5.11 16.73
CA THR A 76 -3.59 -5.11 16.88
C THR A 76 -2.96 -3.83 16.36
N HIS A 77 -3.74 -2.93 15.76
CA HIS A 77 -3.30 -1.69 15.13
C HIS A 77 -2.27 -1.90 14.02
N LYS A 78 -2.07 -3.14 13.57
CA LYS A 78 -1.05 -3.54 12.59
C LYS A 78 -1.63 -3.66 11.21
N ILE A 79 -0.81 -3.35 10.20
CA ILE A 79 -1.16 -3.60 8.81
C ILE A 79 -1.44 -5.09 8.58
N VAL A 80 -2.54 -5.39 7.90
CA VAL A 80 -2.94 -6.76 7.55
C VAL A 80 -2.96 -6.98 6.04
N LYS A 81 -3.16 -5.89 5.28
CA LYS A 81 -3.33 -5.93 3.83
C LYS A 81 -2.95 -4.59 3.24
N SER A 82 -2.38 -4.60 2.04
CA SER A 82 -2.30 -3.41 1.20
C SER A 82 -2.73 -3.72 -0.24
N ILE A 83 -3.16 -2.68 -0.95
CA ILE A 83 -3.46 -2.72 -2.38
C ILE A 83 -2.55 -1.70 -3.05
N ASP A 84 -1.75 -2.14 -4.00
CA ASP A 84 -0.89 -1.28 -4.80
C ASP A 84 -1.62 -0.95 -6.11
N LEU A 85 -1.87 0.34 -6.36
CA LEU A 85 -2.58 0.85 -7.53
C LEU A 85 -1.57 1.15 -8.63
N ILE A 86 -1.68 0.45 -9.75
CA ILE A 86 -0.79 0.62 -10.90
C ILE A 86 -1.53 1.43 -11.96
N PHE A 87 -0.89 2.48 -12.48
CA PHE A 87 -1.44 3.34 -13.51
C PHE A 87 -0.61 3.25 -14.80
N ASP A 88 -1.27 3.38 -15.94
CA ASP A 88 -0.59 3.55 -17.22
C ASP A 88 -0.08 4.99 -17.40
N LYS A 89 0.62 5.24 -18.50
CA LYS A 89 1.15 6.58 -18.83
C LYS A 89 0.05 7.64 -19.03
N SER A 90 -1.19 7.21 -19.28
CA SER A 90 -2.35 8.08 -19.44
C SER A 90 -3.09 8.30 -18.12
N GLY A 91 -2.58 7.77 -17.00
CA GLY A 91 -3.19 7.89 -15.68
C GLY A 91 -4.39 6.97 -15.44
N ASN A 92 -4.63 5.97 -16.31
CA ASN A 92 -5.70 5.00 -16.10
C ASN A 92 -5.22 3.85 -15.23
N LEU A 93 -6.12 3.34 -14.37
CA LEU A 93 -5.81 2.18 -13.53
C LEU A 93 -5.61 0.93 -14.39
N VAL A 94 -4.45 0.30 -14.27
CA VAL A 94 -4.13 -0.98 -14.91
C VAL A 94 -4.76 -2.11 -14.07
N PRO A 95 -5.71 -2.88 -14.61
CA PRO A 95 -6.31 -3.98 -13.88
C PRO A 95 -5.31 -5.13 -13.68
N PHE A 96 -5.56 -5.96 -12.66
CA PHE A 96 -4.80 -7.19 -12.45
C PHE A 96 -4.90 -8.10 -13.67
N LYS A 97 -3.76 -8.63 -14.13
CA LYS A 97 -3.70 -9.61 -15.22
C LYS A 97 -2.58 -10.62 -14.99
N GLU A 98 -2.80 -11.84 -15.48
CA GLU A 98 -1.75 -12.84 -15.64
C GLU A 98 -1.34 -12.92 -17.11
N ILE A 99 -0.06 -12.68 -17.39
CA ILE A 99 0.50 -12.73 -18.75
C ILE A 99 1.54 -13.84 -18.83
N LYS A 100 1.53 -14.63 -19.91
CA LYS A 100 2.57 -15.63 -20.18
C LYS A 100 3.69 -14.99 -21.00
N ARG A 101 4.92 -15.03 -20.51
CA ARG A 101 6.12 -14.56 -21.22
C ARG A 101 7.22 -15.61 -21.11
N LYS A 102 7.75 -16.06 -22.25
CA LYS A 102 8.79 -17.12 -22.31
C LYS A 102 8.42 -18.36 -21.47
N GLY A 103 7.18 -18.82 -21.59
CA GLY A 103 6.66 -19.99 -20.86
C GLY A 103 6.38 -19.78 -19.36
N LYS A 104 6.62 -18.59 -18.81
CA LYS A 104 6.38 -18.26 -17.39
C LYS A 104 5.17 -17.34 -17.23
N VAL A 105 4.35 -17.58 -16.20
CA VAL A 105 3.24 -16.69 -15.84
C VAL A 105 3.80 -15.53 -15.01
N HIS A 106 3.46 -14.31 -15.42
CA HIS A 106 3.76 -13.07 -14.73
C HIS A 106 2.45 -12.39 -14.34
N LYS A 107 2.35 -11.99 -13.07
CA LYS A 107 1.22 -11.20 -12.58
C LYS A 107 1.58 -9.72 -12.68
N VAL A 108 0.69 -8.91 -13.25
CA VAL A 108 0.90 -7.48 -13.51
C VAL A 108 -0.35 -6.67 -13.17
N GLY A 109 -0.19 -5.36 -13.04
CA GLY A 109 -1.30 -4.42 -12.75
C GLY A 109 -1.59 -4.26 -11.26
N THR A 110 -2.72 -3.62 -10.97
CA THR A 110 -3.20 -3.36 -9.60
C THR A 110 -3.39 -4.65 -8.83
N HIS A 111 -2.81 -4.76 -7.63
CA HIS A 111 -2.74 -6.02 -6.90
C HIS A 111 -2.76 -5.83 -5.40
N THR A 112 -3.02 -6.91 -4.69
CA THR A 112 -3.11 -6.95 -3.24
C THR A 112 -1.93 -7.72 -2.65
N HIS A 113 -1.42 -7.22 -1.52
CA HIS A 113 -0.46 -7.88 -0.66
C HIS A 113 -1.10 -8.22 0.69
N LYS A 114 -0.82 -9.42 1.18
CA LYS A 114 -1.04 -9.79 2.58
C LYS A 114 0.19 -9.40 3.39
N TRP A 115 -0.07 -8.95 4.61
CA TRP A 115 0.98 -8.66 5.59
C TRP A 115 0.84 -9.65 6.73
N PRO A 116 1.35 -10.88 6.58
CA PRO A 116 1.30 -11.85 7.65
C PRO A 116 2.18 -11.34 8.80
N GLY A 117 1.57 -10.99 9.92
CA GLY A 117 2.30 -10.75 11.15
C GLY A 117 2.73 -12.08 11.76
N ASN A 118 3.97 -12.16 12.24
CA ASN A 118 4.28 -13.17 13.23
C ASN A 118 3.61 -12.73 14.55
N LYS A 119 2.51 -13.41 14.92
CA LYS A 119 1.71 -13.08 16.12
C LYS A 119 2.53 -13.11 17.40
N GLU A 120 3.59 -13.91 17.46
CA GLU A 120 4.43 -14.10 18.64
C GLU A 120 5.56 -13.07 18.74
N LYS A 121 6.14 -12.67 17.59
CA LYS A 121 7.32 -11.78 17.56
C LYS A 121 6.99 -10.31 17.35
N GLY A 122 5.72 -9.97 17.14
CA GLY A 122 5.30 -8.58 16.90
C GLY A 122 5.71 -8.00 15.54
N ASN A 123 6.65 -8.61 14.83
CA ASN A 123 7.09 -8.15 13.52
C ASN A 123 5.98 -8.34 12.48
N VAL A 124 5.53 -7.24 11.89
CA VAL A 124 4.85 -7.24 10.58
C VAL A 124 5.89 -6.99 9.51
N GLY A 125 5.74 -7.62 8.35
CA GLY A 125 6.70 -7.46 7.28
C GLY A 125 6.27 -8.23 6.07
N ARG A 126 6.31 -7.59 4.90
CA ARG A 126 6.13 -8.28 3.63
C ARG A 126 7.37 -9.14 3.40
N LYS A 127 7.19 -10.45 3.20
CA LYS A 127 8.28 -11.30 2.71
C LYS A 127 8.68 -10.80 1.32
N ALA A 128 9.87 -10.20 1.22
CA ALA A 128 10.40 -9.75 -0.06
C ALA A 128 10.49 -10.96 -1.01
N HIS A 129 10.13 -10.73 -2.28
CA HIS A 129 10.14 -11.75 -3.34
C HIS A 129 9.21 -12.96 -3.14
N ASP A 130 8.24 -12.88 -2.21
CA ASP A 130 7.20 -13.91 -2.12
C ASP A 130 6.21 -13.78 -3.29
N LYS A 131 6.38 -14.67 -4.29
CA LYS A 131 5.50 -14.77 -5.47
C LYS A 131 4.05 -15.09 -5.11
N ASN A 132 3.85 -15.71 -3.95
CA ASN A 132 2.52 -16.01 -3.47
C ASN A 132 1.87 -14.79 -2.85
N ASN A 133 2.60 -13.74 -2.48
CA ASN A 133 2.03 -12.55 -1.85
C ASN A 133 1.56 -11.47 -2.86
N PHE A 134 1.08 -11.88 -4.04
CA PHE A 134 0.61 -10.99 -5.10
C PHE A 134 -0.70 -11.55 -5.67
N TYR A 135 -1.80 -10.86 -5.37
CA TYR A 135 -3.15 -11.36 -5.62
C TYR A 135 -4.02 -10.34 -6.35
N GLU A 136 -5.03 -10.83 -7.06
CA GLU A 136 -6.09 -10.01 -7.61
C GLU A 136 -6.87 -9.32 -6.47
N PRO A 137 -7.18 -8.02 -6.58
CA PRO A 137 -8.07 -7.35 -5.63
C PRO A 137 -9.46 -7.98 -5.63
N THR A 138 -10.03 -8.22 -4.46
CA THR A 138 -11.39 -8.74 -4.33
C THR A 138 -12.45 -7.72 -4.78
N LYS A 139 -13.71 -8.15 -4.95
CA LYS A 139 -14.83 -7.21 -5.21
C LYS A 139 -14.94 -6.11 -4.15
N ALA A 140 -14.69 -6.44 -2.88
CA ALA A 140 -14.69 -5.48 -1.78
C ALA A 140 -13.53 -4.48 -1.92
N ASP A 141 -12.34 -4.96 -2.27
CA ASP A 141 -11.17 -4.12 -2.54
C ASP A 141 -11.47 -3.14 -3.68
N MET A 142 -12.04 -3.62 -4.78
CA MET A 142 -12.43 -2.78 -5.92
C MET A 142 -13.44 -1.69 -5.53
N LYS A 143 -14.32 -1.94 -4.55
CA LYS A 143 -15.24 -0.91 -4.02
C LYS A 143 -14.47 0.20 -3.29
N PHE A 144 -13.45 -0.16 -2.51
CA PHE A 144 -12.57 0.84 -1.86
C PHE A 144 -11.76 1.63 -2.87
N ILE A 145 -11.19 0.95 -3.88
CA ILE A 145 -10.43 1.59 -4.96
C ILE A 145 -11.30 2.61 -5.71
N LYS A 146 -12.52 2.23 -6.10
CA LYS A 146 -13.45 3.16 -6.78
C LYS A 146 -13.77 4.39 -5.93
N LYS A 147 -13.98 4.23 -4.62
CA LYS A 147 -14.19 5.36 -3.70
C LYS A 147 -12.96 6.26 -3.62
N ALA A 148 -11.77 5.65 -3.53
CA ALA A 148 -10.49 6.36 -3.50
C ALA A 148 -10.31 7.23 -4.76
N LEU A 149 -10.47 6.60 -5.93
CA LEU A 149 -10.31 7.27 -7.23
C LEU A 149 -11.37 8.36 -7.45
N LYS A 150 -12.62 8.14 -7.00
CA LYS A 150 -13.68 9.15 -7.07
C LYS A 150 -13.33 10.38 -6.24
N TYR A 151 -12.99 10.20 -4.97
CA TYR A 151 -12.58 11.31 -4.10
C TYR A 151 -11.40 12.07 -4.69
N ASN A 152 -10.40 11.34 -5.19
CA ASN A 152 -9.20 11.92 -5.79
C ASN A 152 -9.53 12.83 -6.99
N LYS A 153 -10.48 12.43 -7.86
CA LYS A 153 -10.97 13.28 -8.96
C LYS A 153 -11.72 14.52 -8.47
N GLU A 154 -12.50 14.40 -7.40
CA GLU A 154 -13.29 15.52 -6.84
C GLU A 154 -12.43 16.56 -6.12
N HIS A 155 -11.23 16.16 -5.67
CA HIS A 155 -10.30 17.01 -4.90
C HIS A 155 -9.04 17.39 -5.67
N GLN A 156 -8.95 17.00 -6.95
CA GLN A 156 -7.99 17.56 -7.92
C GLN A 156 -8.39 19.00 -8.21
N LYS A 157 -7.80 19.95 -7.47
CA LYS A 157 -7.80 21.39 -7.78
C LYS A 157 -6.43 21.81 -8.28
#